data_AF-A0A842XNK0-F1
#
_entry.id   AF-A0A842XNK0-F1
#
_cell.length_a   1.000
_cell.length_b   1.000
_cell.length_c   1.000
_cell.angle_alpha   90.00
_cell.angle_beta   90.00
_cell.angle_gamma   90.00
#
_symmetry.space_group_name_H-M   'P 1'
#
loop_
_entity.id
_entity.type
_entity.pdbx_description
1 polymer ?
#
loop_
_entity_poly.entity_id
_entity_poly.type
_entity_poly.pdbx_seq_one_letter_code
_entity_poly.pdbx_strand_id
1 'polypeptide(L)' 'MAEYIDIRGLSDEKKYEWYEGIGKDAEGVEVREHESGFPNITIDYEDIHLFTDIFSVEEWWKRQK' A
#
# COMPACT_ATOMS: atom_id res chain seq x y z
N MET A 1 4.24 -2.78 -18.97
CA MET A 1 5.02 -3.64 -18.05
C MET A 1 4.72 -3.08 -16.70
N ALA A 2 4.09 -3.86 -15.82
CA ALA A 2 3.71 -3.31 -14.53
C ALA A 2 4.95 -3.03 -13.67
N GLU A 3 4.97 -1.87 -13.00
CA GLU A 3 6.04 -1.40 -12.14
C GLU A 3 5.79 -1.85 -10.70
N TYR A 4 6.79 -2.51 -10.10
CA TYR A 4 6.73 -2.95 -8.70
C TYR A 4 7.41 -1.93 -7.80
N ILE A 5 6.68 -1.39 -6.84
CA ILE A 5 7.15 -0.33 -5.95
C ILE A 5 7.04 -0.80 -4.50
N ASP A 6 8.17 -0.90 -3.79
CA ASP A 6 8.19 -1.24 -2.36
C ASP A 6 8.39 0.02 -1.51
N ILE A 7 7.36 0.39 -0.75
CA ILE A 7 7.36 1.58 0.11
C ILE A 7 7.40 1.26 1.59
N ARG A 8 7.55 -0.02 1.99
CA ARG A 8 7.50 -0.44 3.40
C ARG A 8 8.52 0.27 4.28
N GLY A 9 9.70 0.56 3.71
CA GLY A 9 10.79 1.27 4.39
C GLY A 9 10.67 2.80 4.40
N LEU A 10 9.63 3.37 3.80
CA LEU A 10 9.40 4.81 3.81
C LEU A 10 8.72 5.27 5.10
N SER A 11 8.79 6.57 5.37
CA SER A 11 7.99 7.19 6.44
C SER A 11 6.50 7.14 6.11
N ASP A 12 5.65 7.17 7.14
CA ASP A 12 4.20 7.15 6.96
C ASP A 12 3.70 8.29 6.08
N GLU A 13 4.28 9.50 6.21
CA GLU A 13 3.94 10.65 5.37
C GLU A 13 4.10 10.33 3.86
N LYS A 14 5.23 9.73 3.48
CA LYS A 14 5.47 9.34 2.08
C LYS A 14 4.56 8.23 1.63
N LYS A 15 4.25 7.27 2.50
CA LYS A 15 3.29 6.21 2.19
C LYS A 15 1.90 6.80 1.92
N TYR A 16 1.49 7.81 2.68
CA TYR A 16 0.21 8.47 2.50
C TYR A 16 0.13 9.24 1.18
N GLU A 17 1.22 9.89 0.75
CA GLU A 17 1.28 10.51 -0.59
C GLU A 17 1.04 9.48 -1.71
N TRP A 18 1.60 8.27 -1.58
CA TRP A 18 1.32 7.17 -2.51
C TRP A 18 -0.14 6.72 -2.47
N TYR A 19 -0.72 6.57 -1.28
CA TYR A 19 -2.13 6.17 -1.13
C TYR A 19 -3.09 7.22 -1.67
N GLU A 20 -2.81 8.51 -1.47
CA GLU A 20 -3.60 9.60 -2.05
C GLU A 20 -3.46 9.66 -3.57
N GLY A 21 -2.26 9.37 -4.10
CA GLY A 21 -2.01 9.28 -5.54
C GLY A 21 -2.73 8.13 -6.23
N ILE A 22 -2.85 6.97 -5.56
CA ILE A 22 -3.62 5.81 -6.03
C ILE A 22 -5.13 6.03 -5.88
N GLY A 23 -5.54 6.72 -4.81
CA GLY A 23 -6.94 7.04 -4.55
C GLY A 23 -7.77 5.84 -4.05
N LYS A 24 -9.08 6.05 -3.90
CA LYS A 24 -10.04 5.03 -3.40
C LYS A 24 -10.43 4.00 -4.48
N ASP A 25 -10.01 4.23 -5.71
CA ASP A 25 -10.35 3.41 -6.90
C ASP A 25 -9.32 2.29 -7.16
N ALA A 26 -8.43 2.00 -6.20
CA ALA A 26 -7.55 0.84 -6.26
C ALA A 26 -8.36 -0.46 -6.43
N GLU A 27 -8.06 -1.23 -7.48
CA GLU A 27 -8.72 -2.50 -7.78
C GLU A 27 -7.82 -3.66 -7.38
N GLY A 28 -8.27 -4.46 -6.42
CA GLY A 28 -7.51 -5.62 -5.96
C GLY A 28 -6.50 -5.26 -4.86
N VAL A 29 -6.89 -5.57 -3.61
CA VAL A 29 -5.98 -5.53 -2.47
C VAL A 29 -5.70 -6.98 -2.07
N GLU A 30 -4.47 -7.41 -2.26
CA GLU A 30 -4.01 -8.72 -1.80
C GLU A 30 -3.22 -8.59 -0.51
N VAL A 31 -3.75 -9.13 0.58
CA VAL A 31 -3.03 -9.27 1.84
C VAL A 31 -2.17 -10.52 1.76
N ARG A 32 -0.85 -10.39 1.95
CA ARG A 32 0.09 -11.50 1.95
C ARG A 32 0.91 -11.49 3.24
N GLU A 33 1.06 -12.64 3.86
CA GLU A 33 1.95 -12.80 5.01
C GLU A 33 3.40 -12.81 4.50
N HIS A 34 4.22 -11.89 5.00
CA HIS A 34 5.62 -11.81 4.62
C HIS A 34 6.46 -12.78 5.44
N GLU A 35 7.61 -13.19 4.91
CA GLU A 35 8.58 -14.09 5.56
C GLU A 35 9.06 -13.60 6.94
N SER A 36 8.94 -12.30 7.22
CA SER A 36 9.23 -11.70 8.52
C SER A 36 8.12 -11.90 9.57
N GLY A 37 7.03 -12.60 9.23
CA GLY A 37 5.84 -12.77 10.08
C GLY A 37 4.99 -11.51 10.21
N PHE A 38 5.22 -10.51 9.37
CA PHE A 38 4.49 -9.24 9.37
C PHE A 38 3.53 -9.19 8.19
N PRO A 39 2.25 -8.83 8.40
CA PRO A 39 1.28 -8.72 7.32
C PRO A 39 1.63 -7.54 6.41
N ASN A 40 1.91 -7.85 5.13
CA ASN A 40 2.09 -6.86 4.09
C ASN A 40 0.91 -6.92 3.12
N ILE A 41 0.72 -5.84 2.40
CA ILE A 41 -0.34 -5.67 1.42
C ILE A 41 0.26 -5.24 0.11
N THR A 42 -0.22 -5.86 -0.96
CA THR A 42 0.01 -5.39 -2.32
C THR A 42 -1.26 -4.70 -2.78
N ILE A 43 -1.12 -3.45 -3.22
CA ILE A 43 -2.19 -2.66 -3.82
C ILE A 43 -1.91 -2.59 -5.30
N ASP A 44 -2.81 -3.14 -6.10
CA ASP A 44 -2.73 -3.09 -7.54
C ASP A 44 -3.52 -1.88 -8.05
N TYR A 45 -2.87 -1.04 -8.86
CA TYR A 45 -3.49 0.14 -9.45
C TYR A 45 -2.90 0.41 -10.83
N GLU A 46 -3.72 0.33 -11.88
CA GLU A 46 -3.28 0.46 -13.27
C GLU A 46 -2.09 -0.47 -13.61
N ASP A 47 -0.95 0.09 -13.97
CA ASP A 47 0.31 -0.61 -14.24
C ASP A 47 1.25 -0.61 -13.00
N ILE A 48 0.74 -0.36 -11.78
CA ILE A 48 1.54 -0.27 -10.55
C ILE A 48 1.14 -1.36 -9.56
N HIS A 49 2.13 -2.10 -9.07
CA HIS A 49 2.02 -3.02 -7.95
C HIS A 49 2.73 -2.42 -6.74
N LEU A 50 1.97 -1.83 -5.81
CA LEU A 50 2.51 -1.15 -4.64
C LEU A 50 2.57 -2.10 -3.45
N PHE A 51 3.77 -2.33 -2.91
CA PHE A 51 3.97 -3.14 -1.72
C PHE A 51 4.16 -2.28 -0.48
N THR A 52 3.29 -2.48 0.50
CA THR A 52 3.23 -1.69 1.74
C THR A 52 2.82 -2.53 2.95
N ASP A 53 2.81 -1.94 4.14
CA ASP A 53 2.36 -2.59 5.38
C ASP A 53 0.91 -2.24 5.72
N ILE A 54 0.24 -3.19 6.39
CA ILE A 54 -1.18 -3.06 6.73
C ILE A 54 -1.48 -1.91 7.70
N PHE A 55 -0.57 -1.60 8.62
CA PHE A 55 -0.81 -0.60 9.66
C PHE A 55 -0.87 0.81 9.09
N SER A 56 0.09 1.18 8.23
CA SER A 56 0.07 2.48 7.55
C SER A 56 -1.19 2.64 6.69
N VAL A 57 -1.68 1.59 6.03
CA VAL A 57 -2.93 1.66 5.25
C VAL A 57 -4.16 1.81 6.14
N GLU A 58 -4.26 1.06 7.24
CA GLU A 58 -5.37 1.21 8.21
C GLU A 58 -5.40 2.60 8.85
N GLU A 59 -4.24 3.12 9.26
CA GLU A 59 -4.09 4.48 9.79
C GLU A 59 -4.56 5.52 8.78
N TRP A 60 -4.10 5.42 7.53
CA TRP A 60 -4.51 6.33 6.46
C TRP A 60 -6.02 6.25 6.23
N TRP A 61 -6.60 5.05 6.12
CA TRP A 61 -8.04 4.88 5.89
C TRP A 61 -8.89 5.50 7.00
N LYS A 62 -8.45 5.39 8.27
CA LYS A 62 -9.12 6.05 9.41
C LYS A 62 -9.10 7.58 9.30
N ARG A 63 -8.04 8.16 8.73
CA ARG A 63 -7.92 9.63 8.52
C ARG A 63 -8.79 10.14 7.36
N GLN A 64 -9.16 9.26 6.43
CA GLN A 64 -10.01 9.56 5.27
C GLN A 64 -11.52 9.44 5.57
N LYS A 65 -11.89 9.05 6.79
CA LYS A 65 -13.26 9.01 7.32
C LYS A 65 -13.54 10.23 8.19
#